data_AF-A0A413TAT3-F1
#
_entry.id   AF-A0A413TAT3-F1
#
_cell.length_a   1.000
_cell.length_b   1.000
_cell.length_c   1.000
_cell.angle_alpha   90.00
_cell.angle_beta   90.00
_cell.angle_gamma   90.00
#
_symmetry.space_group_name_H-M   'P 1'
#
loop_
_entity.id
_entity.type
_entity.pdbx_description
1 polymer ?
#
loop_
_entity_poly.entity_id
_entity_poly.type
_entity_poly.pdbx_seq_one_letter_code
_entity_poly.pdbx_strand_id
1 'polypeptide(L)'
;MISMQKREPYEKNRVLNYKDLKKFFISQLELNYCKEPKAHVLTEDYNNYRVWLLFAKLEKDKWTCVQVAHSKNNIKEEIKFVLEHLSKKWDRNDCELKDSQFYKYVCPVPEQGEDYRDLLYRKIGNESDEFRICILDVDKYLGLTKVEKNNKNDAERIIEICKNQYAEAKIAYQTLAVYWRKVSSAIDGQTISYAVEHRSEFE
;
A
#
# COMPACT_ATOMS: atom_id res chain seq x y z
N MET A 1 4.47 2.39 -21.18
CA MET A 1 5.38 2.03 -20.06
C MET A 1 5.52 3.27 -19.19
N ILE A 2 5.21 3.18 -17.90
CA ILE A 2 5.25 4.33 -16.99
C ILE A 2 6.71 4.72 -16.78
N SER A 3 7.06 5.98 -17.02
CA SER A 3 8.36 6.52 -16.60
C SER A 3 8.30 6.85 -15.10
N MET A 4 8.71 5.91 -14.24
CA MET A 4 8.73 6.10 -12.78
C MET A 4 9.99 6.85 -12.35
N GLN A 5 9.94 8.18 -12.32
CA GLN A 5 11.03 8.99 -11.77
C GLN A 5 10.84 9.20 -10.26
N LYS A 6 11.79 8.72 -9.44
CA LYS A 6 11.79 8.97 -8.00
C LYS A 6 11.97 10.47 -7.71
N ARG A 7 11.35 10.95 -6.63
CA ARG A 7 11.53 12.30 -6.10
C ARG A 7 12.74 12.34 -5.18
N GLU A 8 13.41 13.48 -5.09
CA GLU A 8 14.25 13.75 -3.94
C GLU A 8 13.39 13.73 -2.66
N PRO A 9 13.89 13.18 -1.56
CA PRO A 9 15.26 12.69 -1.34
C PRO A 9 15.43 11.16 -1.52
N TYR A 10 14.47 10.50 -2.17
CA TYR A 10 14.32 9.03 -2.22
C TYR A 10 15.11 8.33 -3.34
N GLU A 11 15.78 9.08 -4.21
CA GLU A 11 16.44 8.54 -5.41
C GLU A 11 17.41 7.40 -5.09
N LYS A 12 18.19 7.57 -4.02
CA LYS A 12 19.22 6.62 -3.55
C LYS A 12 18.69 5.52 -2.64
N ASN A 13 17.41 5.53 -2.29
CA ASN A 13 16.86 4.57 -1.35
C ASN A 13 16.83 3.16 -1.96
N ARG A 14 17.25 2.18 -1.16
CA ARG A 14 16.97 0.77 -1.40
C ARG A 14 15.45 0.55 -1.41
N VAL A 15 14.98 -0.28 -2.34
CA VAL A 15 13.56 -0.61 -2.49
C VAL A 15 13.37 -2.08 -2.15
N LEU A 16 12.63 -2.35 -1.07
CA LEU A 16 12.20 -3.70 -0.72
C LEU A 16 11.12 -4.17 -1.68
N ASN A 17 11.25 -5.39 -2.18
CA ASN A 17 10.28 -6.02 -3.06
C ASN A 17 9.46 -7.10 -2.32
N TYR A 18 8.52 -7.73 -3.02
CA TYR A 18 7.69 -8.79 -2.46
C TYR A 18 8.50 -9.89 -1.75
N LYS A 19 9.63 -10.35 -2.31
CA LYS A 19 10.43 -11.44 -1.74
C LYS A 19 11.07 -11.06 -0.41
N ASP A 20 11.45 -9.79 -0.24
CA ASP A 20 12.02 -9.27 1.01
C ASP A 20 10.99 -9.27 2.14
N LEU A 21 9.72 -9.00 1.79
CA LEU A 21 8.61 -8.80 2.72
C LEU A 21 7.74 -10.03 2.95
N LYS A 22 7.81 -11.06 2.09
CA LYS A 22 6.92 -12.24 2.13
C LYS A 22 6.80 -12.90 3.50
N LYS A 23 7.87 -12.85 4.30
CA LYS A 23 7.91 -13.43 5.65
C LYS A 23 6.98 -12.73 6.65
N PHE A 24 6.57 -11.49 6.36
CA PHE A 24 5.67 -10.68 7.19
C PHE A 24 4.22 -10.72 6.73
N PHE A 25 3.93 -11.38 5.60
CA PHE A 25 2.57 -11.49 5.10
C PHE A 25 1.84 -12.69 5.69
N ILE A 26 0.52 -12.53 5.80
CA ILE A 26 -0.40 -13.60 6.18
C ILE A 26 -0.63 -14.49 4.96
N SER A 27 0.13 -15.59 4.87
CA SER A 27 0.20 -16.45 3.67
C SER A 27 -1.15 -16.95 3.15
N GLN A 28 -2.09 -17.26 4.05
CA GLN A 28 -3.43 -17.77 3.72
C GLN A 28 -4.38 -16.69 3.19
N LEU A 29 -4.04 -15.40 3.35
CA LEU A 29 -4.80 -14.25 2.85
C LEU A 29 -4.11 -13.56 1.67
N GLU A 30 -3.04 -14.15 1.13
CA GLU A 30 -2.44 -13.65 -0.11
C GLU A 30 -3.34 -13.95 -1.30
N LEU A 31 -3.64 -12.94 -2.10
CA LEU A 31 -4.50 -13.05 -3.26
C LEU A 31 -3.71 -12.70 -4.51
N ASN A 32 -3.61 -13.65 -5.44
CA ASN A 32 -3.11 -13.39 -6.79
C ASN A 32 -4.30 -13.08 -7.69
N TYR A 33 -4.28 -11.92 -8.33
CA TYR A 33 -5.32 -11.47 -9.25
C TYR A 33 -4.73 -11.34 -10.65
N CYS A 34 -5.40 -11.94 -11.62
CA CYS A 34 -5.22 -11.67 -13.02
C CYS A 34 -6.59 -11.20 -13.54
N LYS A 35 -6.64 -10.24 -14.48
CA LYS A 35 -7.92 -9.72 -15.00
C LYS A 35 -8.83 -10.73 -15.69
N GLU A 36 -8.43 -12.00 -15.74
CA GLU A 36 -9.31 -13.11 -16.09
C GLU A 36 -10.50 -13.21 -15.12
N PRO A 37 -11.69 -13.64 -15.60
CA PRO A 37 -12.90 -13.76 -14.80
C PRO A 37 -12.81 -14.96 -13.85
N LYS A 38 -12.01 -14.83 -12.78
CA LYS A 38 -12.02 -15.76 -11.65
C LYS A 38 -12.67 -15.07 -10.46
N ALA A 39 -13.68 -15.74 -9.90
CA ALA A 39 -14.27 -15.32 -8.64
C ALA A 39 -13.23 -15.48 -7.53
N HIS A 40 -12.89 -14.38 -6.85
CA HIS A 40 -12.02 -14.42 -5.69
C HIS A 40 -12.85 -14.58 -4.43
N VAL A 41 -12.56 -15.63 -3.65
CA VAL A 41 -13.23 -15.88 -2.38
C VAL A 41 -12.50 -15.08 -1.29
N LEU A 42 -13.10 -13.97 -0.88
CA LEU A 42 -12.64 -13.18 0.27
C LEU A 42 -13.39 -13.63 1.52
N THR A 43 -12.64 -14.11 2.53
CA THR A 43 -13.18 -14.55 3.82
C THR A 43 -13.32 -13.37 4.79
N GLU A 44 -14.02 -13.57 5.91
CA GLU A 44 -14.07 -12.56 6.99
C GLU A 44 -12.73 -12.39 7.71
N ASP A 45 -11.79 -13.33 7.55
CA ASP A 45 -10.48 -13.28 8.23
C ASP A 45 -9.65 -12.04 7.86
N TYR A 46 -9.89 -11.48 6.66
CA TYR A 46 -9.28 -10.22 6.23
C TYR A 46 -9.56 -9.08 7.21
N ASN A 47 -10.74 -9.07 7.84
CA ASN A 47 -11.17 -8.01 8.75
C ASN A 47 -10.48 -8.08 10.13
N ASN A 48 -9.70 -9.13 10.41
CA ASN A 48 -8.84 -9.20 11.59
C ASN A 48 -7.54 -8.39 11.47
N TYR A 49 -7.25 -7.86 10.27
CA TYR A 49 -6.04 -7.12 9.97
C TYR A 49 -6.38 -5.68 9.59
N ARG A 50 -5.33 -4.85 9.54
CA ARG A 50 -5.48 -3.40 9.33
C ARG A 50 -4.67 -2.85 8.16
N VAL A 51 -3.60 -3.53 7.74
CA VAL A 51 -2.72 -3.04 6.67
C VAL A 51 -2.63 -4.05 5.53
N TRP A 52 -2.79 -3.58 4.30
CA TRP A 52 -2.68 -4.38 3.09
C TRP A 52 -1.85 -3.67 2.01
N LEU A 53 -1.26 -4.46 1.12
CA LEU A 53 -0.39 -3.99 0.04
C LEU A 53 -0.90 -4.52 -1.29
N LEU A 54 -0.81 -3.70 -2.34
CA LEU A 54 -1.01 -4.09 -3.73
C LEU A 54 0.33 -4.07 -4.45
N PHE A 55 0.69 -5.21 -5.02
CA PHE A 55 1.80 -5.38 -5.93
C PHE A 55 1.27 -5.56 -7.35
N ALA A 56 1.98 -4.99 -8.32
CA ALA A 56 1.72 -5.16 -9.74
C ALA A 56 3.00 -5.56 -10.46
N LYS A 57 2.86 -6.33 -11.54
CA LYS A 57 3.98 -6.77 -12.38
C LYS A 57 4.19 -5.79 -13.54
N LEU A 58 4.77 -4.63 -13.23
CA LEU A 58 5.01 -3.55 -14.19
C LEU A 58 6.21 -3.82 -15.12
N GLU A 59 7.16 -4.61 -14.65
CA GLU A 59 8.36 -5.03 -15.37
C GLU A 59 8.41 -6.56 -15.43
N LYS A 60 9.07 -7.11 -16.45
CA LYS A 60 9.24 -8.56 -16.61
C LYS A 60 9.90 -9.13 -15.36
N ASP A 61 9.21 -10.05 -14.69
CA ASP A 61 9.64 -10.80 -13.49
C ASP A 61 9.83 -10.01 -12.18
N LYS A 62 9.28 -8.79 -12.07
CA LYS A 62 9.39 -7.98 -10.86
C LYS A 62 8.03 -7.51 -10.34
N TRP A 63 7.76 -7.84 -9.08
CA TRP A 63 6.61 -7.32 -8.33
C TRP A 63 6.97 -5.98 -7.70
N THR A 64 6.37 -4.92 -8.22
CA THR A 64 6.50 -3.55 -7.70
C THR A 64 5.33 -3.25 -6.78
N CYS A 65 5.59 -2.74 -5.57
CA CYS A 65 4.53 -2.26 -4.70
C CYS A 65 3.94 -0.98 -5.28
N VAL A 66 2.67 -1.03 -5.67
CA VAL A 66 2.00 0.12 -6.28
C VAL A 66 1.13 0.88 -5.27
N GLN A 67 0.63 0.20 -4.23
CA GLN A 67 -0.15 0.84 -3.17
C GLN A 67 0.03 0.12 -1.83
N VAL A 68 -0.06 0.89 -0.74
CA VAL A 68 -0.21 0.41 0.63
C VAL A 68 -1.42 1.12 1.22
N ALA A 69 -2.21 0.46 2.05
CA ALA A 69 -3.29 1.13 2.75
C ALA A 69 -3.52 0.54 4.14
N HIS A 70 -3.92 1.42 5.05
CA HIS A 70 -4.51 1.07 6.34
C HIS A 70 -6.03 1.20 6.30
N SER A 71 -6.75 0.13 6.65
CA SER A 71 -8.20 0.14 6.83
C SER A 71 -8.58 0.25 8.30
N LYS A 72 -9.51 1.16 8.59
CA LYS A 72 -10.05 1.32 9.95
C LYS A 72 -11.00 0.22 10.37
N ASN A 73 -11.73 -0.44 9.47
CA ASN A 73 -12.81 -1.36 9.86
C ASN A 73 -13.09 -2.52 8.89
N ASN A 74 -12.78 -2.43 7.60
CA ASN A 74 -13.26 -3.42 6.63
C ASN A 74 -12.33 -3.57 5.44
N ILE A 75 -11.21 -4.27 5.66
CA ILE A 75 -10.25 -4.60 4.58
C ILE A 75 -10.94 -5.38 3.47
N LYS A 76 -11.86 -6.29 3.81
CA LYS A 76 -12.53 -7.13 2.81
C LYS A 76 -13.25 -6.29 1.74
N GLU A 77 -14.06 -5.32 2.16
CA GLU A 77 -14.77 -4.44 1.22
C GLU A 77 -13.83 -3.50 0.48
N GLU A 78 -12.73 -3.05 1.10
CA GLU A 78 -11.70 -2.28 0.40
C GLU A 78 -11.02 -3.11 -0.70
N ILE A 79 -10.70 -4.38 -0.44
CA ILE A 79 -10.10 -5.27 -1.44
C ILE A 79 -11.10 -5.58 -2.56
N LYS A 80 -12.38 -5.80 -2.25
CA LYS A 80 -13.42 -5.94 -3.28
C LYS A 80 -13.47 -4.72 -4.19
N PHE A 81 -13.48 -3.53 -3.60
CA PHE A 81 -13.43 -2.27 -4.34
C PHE A 81 -12.19 -2.22 -5.24
N VAL A 82 -11.01 -2.56 -4.73
CA VAL A 82 -9.78 -2.58 -5.53
C VAL A 82 -9.92 -3.54 -6.72
N LEU A 83 -10.33 -4.79 -6.49
CA LEU A 83 -10.46 -5.80 -7.54
C LEU A 83 -11.48 -5.39 -8.62
N GLU A 84 -12.62 -4.84 -8.21
CA GLU A 84 -13.64 -4.34 -9.13
C GLU A 84 -13.06 -3.25 -10.05
N HIS A 85 -12.32 -2.30 -9.50
CA HIS A 85 -11.82 -1.14 -10.23
C HIS A 85 -10.55 -1.43 -11.04
N LEU A 86 -9.70 -2.38 -10.62
CA LEU A 86 -8.58 -2.88 -11.43
C LEU A 86 -9.06 -3.53 -12.73
N SER A 87 -10.29 -4.08 -12.74
CA SER A 87 -10.89 -4.72 -13.92
C SER A 87 -11.54 -3.74 -14.90
N LYS A 88 -11.87 -2.53 -14.43
CA LYS A 88 -12.58 -1.52 -15.24
C LYS A 88 -11.63 -0.88 -16.24
N LYS A 89 -12.20 -0.48 -17.39
CA LYS A 89 -11.47 0.20 -18.46
C LYS A 89 -10.95 1.56 -17.99
N TRP A 90 -9.73 1.89 -18.38
CA TRP A 90 -9.18 3.24 -18.30
C TRP A 90 -9.45 3.98 -19.61
N ASP A 91 -10.08 5.14 -19.52
CA ASP A 91 -10.52 5.97 -20.65
C ASP A 91 -9.88 7.36 -20.67
N ARG A 92 -8.93 7.63 -19.76
CA ARG A 92 -8.34 8.96 -19.57
C ARG A 92 -6.92 9.04 -20.15
N ASN A 93 -6.81 9.12 -21.48
CA ASN A 93 -5.50 9.17 -22.15
C ASN A 93 -4.73 10.48 -21.88
N ASP A 94 -5.44 11.62 -21.70
CA ASP A 94 -4.85 12.95 -21.46
C ASP A 94 -5.02 13.42 -20.00
N CYS A 95 -5.05 12.48 -19.04
CA CYS A 95 -5.22 12.80 -17.63
C CYS A 95 -4.00 13.57 -17.09
N GLU A 96 -4.23 14.73 -16.45
CA GLU A 96 -3.20 15.40 -15.67
C GLU A 96 -2.70 14.48 -14.55
N LEU A 97 -1.37 14.38 -14.41
CA LEU A 97 -0.73 13.59 -13.37
C LEU A 97 -0.01 14.50 -12.38
N LYS A 98 -0.08 14.13 -11.10
CA LYS A 98 0.66 14.75 -10.00
C LYS A 98 1.60 13.76 -9.33
N ASP A 99 2.52 14.32 -8.57
CA ASP A 99 3.45 13.57 -7.76
C ASP A 99 2.72 12.70 -6.72
N SER A 100 3.22 11.50 -6.51
CA SER A 100 2.97 10.74 -5.27
C SER A 100 3.95 11.18 -4.19
N GLN A 101 3.95 10.52 -3.03
CA GLN A 101 4.98 10.80 -2.03
C GLN A 101 6.39 10.56 -2.60
N PHE A 102 6.57 9.49 -3.38
CA PHE A 102 7.89 8.99 -3.78
C PHE A 102 8.25 9.20 -5.24
N TYR A 103 7.27 9.42 -6.13
CA TYR A 103 7.50 9.53 -7.59
C TYR A 103 6.83 10.76 -8.18
N LYS A 104 7.43 11.25 -9.28
CA LYS A 104 6.91 12.38 -10.04
C LYS A 104 5.83 11.93 -11.03
N TYR A 105 4.77 12.73 -11.16
CA TYR A 105 3.76 12.59 -12.23
C TYR A 105 3.16 11.17 -12.38
N VAL A 106 2.71 10.55 -11.30
CA VAL A 106 2.13 9.19 -11.32
C VAL A 106 0.65 9.16 -10.94
N CYS A 107 0.21 10.00 -10.00
CA CYS A 107 -1.16 9.99 -9.48
C CYS A 107 -2.11 10.76 -10.39
N PRO A 108 -3.25 10.20 -10.80
CA PRO A 108 -4.20 10.91 -11.65
C PRO A 108 -4.91 12.03 -10.87
N VAL A 109 -5.18 13.14 -11.53
CA VAL A 109 -6.00 14.22 -10.98
C VAL A 109 -7.46 13.97 -11.36
N PRO A 110 -8.41 13.89 -10.41
CA PRO A 110 -9.82 13.72 -10.73
C PRO A 110 -10.41 15.02 -11.29
N GLU A 111 -11.31 14.89 -12.26
CA GLU A 111 -12.21 15.98 -12.66
C GLU A 111 -13.34 16.17 -11.64
N GLN A 112 -14.10 17.26 -11.78
CA GLN A 112 -15.20 17.57 -10.87
C GLN A 112 -16.24 16.44 -10.86
N GLY A 113 -16.43 15.82 -9.69
CA GLY A 113 -17.39 14.74 -9.48
C GLY A 113 -16.80 13.33 -9.63
N GLU A 114 -15.53 13.19 -10.02
CA GLU A 114 -14.86 11.88 -10.07
C GLU A 114 -14.34 11.44 -8.70
N ASP A 115 -14.48 10.14 -8.40
CA ASP A 115 -13.83 9.55 -7.23
C ASP A 115 -12.36 9.23 -7.53
N TYR A 116 -11.46 9.80 -6.72
CA TYR A 116 -10.03 9.60 -6.91
C TYR A 116 -9.60 8.12 -6.78
N ARG A 117 -10.19 7.36 -5.85
CA ARG A 117 -9.76 5.97 -5.61
C ARG A 117 -10.15 5.08 -6.77
N ASP A 118 -11.38 5.24 -7.25
CA ASP A 118 -11.88 4.61 -8.47
C ASP A 118 -10.92 4.89 -9.63
N LEU A 119 -10.69 6.18 -9.93
CA LEU A 119 -9.80 6.60 -11.01
C LEU A 119 -8.39 6.01 -10.87
N LEU A 120 -7.84 6.03 -9.66
CA LEU A 120 -6.52 5.47 -9.38
C LEU A 120 -6.45 3.96 -9.68
N TYR A 121 -7.40 3.16 -9.21
CA TYR A 121 -7.35 1.71 -9.42
C TYR A 121 -7.64 1.34 -10.88
N ARG A 122 -8.46 2.11 -11.61
CA ARG A 122 -8.58 1.94 -13.07
C ARG A 122 -7.25 2.20 -13.78
N LYS A 123 -6.52 3.24 -13.38
CA LYS A 123 -5.18 3.55 -13.93
C LYS A 123 -4.20 2.42 -13.65
N ILE A 124 -4.14 1.94 -12.40
CA ILE A 124 -3.29 0.80 -12.01
C ILE A 124 -3.66 -0.44 -12.82
N GLY A 125 -4.96 -0.69 -12.99
CA GLY A 125 -5.51 -1.71 -13.87
C GLY A 125 -4.96 -1.57 -15.29
N ASN A 126 -4.96 -0.38 -15.89
CA ASN A 126 -4.45 -0.17 -17.24
C ASN A 126 -2.95 -0.48 -17.43
N GLU A 127 -2.18 -0.51 -16.36
CA GLU A 127 -0.71 -0.62 -16.41
C GLU A 127 -0.18 -2.04 -16.17
N SER A 128 -1.03 -2.94 -15.69
CA SER A 128 -0.68 -4.34 -15.43
C SER A 128 -1.92 -5.22 -15.54
N ASP A 129 -1.71 -6.47 -15.92
CA ASP A 129 -2.76 -7.50 -15.88
C ASP A 129 -2.57 -8.47 -14.70
N GLU A 130 -1.38 -8.49 -14.11
CA GLU A 130 -1.02 -9.36 -12.99
C GLU A 130 -0.83 -8.54 -11.70
N PHE A 131 -1.53 -8.95 -10.64
CA PHE A 131 -1.55 -8.29 -9.36
C PHE A 131 -1.43 -9.29 -8.21
N ARG A 132 -0.96 -8.79 -7.07
CA ARG A 132 -0.92 -9.52 -5.81
C ARG A 132 -1.31 -8.62 -4.67
N ILE A 133 -2.28 -9.06 -3.88
CA ILE A 133 -2.71 -8.38 -2.66
C ILE A 133 -2.18 -9.17 -1.47
N CYS A 134 -1.46 -8.49 -0.58
CA CYS A 134 -0.85 -9.09 0.61
C CYS A 134 -1.37 -8.41 1.86
N ILE A 135 -1.76 -9.21 2.86
CA ILE A 135 -2.14 -8.72 4.19
C ILE A 135 -0.92 -8.74 5.10
N LEU A 136 -0.63 -7.63 5.76
CA LEU A 136 0.53 -7.47 6.63
C LEU A 136 0.21 -7.91 8.06
N ASP A 137 1.06 -8.79 8.60
CA ASP A 137 1.13 -9.02 10.04
C ASP A 137 1.90 -7.87 10.69
N VAL A 138 1.17 -6.84 11.15
CA VAL A 138 1.76 -5.60 11.70
C VAL A 138 2.62 -5.90 12.93
N ASP A 139 2.16 -6.76 13.83
CA ASP A 139 2.90 -7.08 15.05
C ASP A 139 4.22 -7.78 14.70
N LYS A 140 4.17 -8.80 13.83
CA LYS A 140 5.37 -9.51 13.37
C LYS A 140 6.33 -8.59 12.61
N TYR A 141 5.81 -7.71 11.76
CA TYR A 141 6.60 -6.77 10.97
C TYR A 141 7.31 -5.73 11.84
N LEU A 142 6.64 -5.24 12.88
CA LEU A 142 7.20 -4.25 13.80
C LEU A 142 7.99 -4.89 14.96
N GLY A 143 8.01 -6.23 15.07
CA GLY A 143 8.67 -6.92 16.19
C GLY A 143 7.96 -6.71 17.52
N LEU A 144 6.64 -6.45 17.49
CA LEU A 144 5.84 -6.26 18.68
C LEU A 144 5.41 -7.61 19.25
N THR A 145 5.61 -7.80 20.55
CA THR A 145 5.00 -8.91 21.29
C THR A 145 3.51 -8.62 21.41
N LYS A 146 2.64 -9.59 21.11
CA LYS A 146 1.20 -9.44 21.32
C LYS A 146 0.94 -9.08 22.79
N VAL A 147 0.53 -7.84 23.02
CA VAL A 147 0.08 -7.41 24.35
C VAL A 147 -1.29 -8.08 24.55
N GLU A 148 -1.43 -8.85 25.63
CA GLU A 148 -2.73 -9.40 26.00
C GLU A 148 -3.76 -8.28 26.18
N LYS A 149 -5.05 -8.59 25.97
CA LYS A 149 -6.21 -7.69 25.77
C LYS A 149 -6.38 -6.46 26.69
N ASN A 150 -5.57 -6.29 27.72
CA ASN A 150 -5.64 -5.18 28.66
C ASN A 150 -4.35 -4.36 28.62
N ASN A 151 -4.32 -3.30 27.80
CA ASN A 151 -3.25 -2.30 27.83
C ASN A 151 -3.14 -1.71 29.25
N LYS A 152 -2.01 -1.94 29.90
CA LYS A 152 -1.74 -1.63 31.31
C LYS A 152 -1.32 -0.18 31.50
N ASN A 153 -0.64 0.39 30.52
CA ASN A 153 -0.09 1.75 30.57
C ASN A 153 -0.32 2.51 29.26
N ASP A 154 -0.05 3.81 29.28
CA ASP A 154 -0.29 4.68 28.12
C ASP A 154 0.66 4.39 26.96
N ALA A 155 1.87 3.88 27.21
CA ALA A 155 2.78 3.49 26.13
C ALA A 155 2.19 2.34 25.30
N GLU A 156 1.62 1.32 25.95
CA GLU A 156 0.92 0.21 25.26
C GLU A 156 -0.30 0.71 24.48
N ARG A 157 -1.07 1.66 25.04
CA ARG A 157 -2.22 2.28 24.34
C ARG A 157 -1.78 3.05 23.11
N ILE A 158 -0.71 3.85 23.22
CA ILE A 158 -0.14 4.60 22.10
C ILE A 158 0.32 3.65 21.00
N ILE A 159 0.99 2.55 21.35
CA ILE A 159 1.40 1.52 20.38
C ILE A 159 0.17 0.96 19.67
N GLU A 160 -0.85 0.51 20.39
CA GLU A 160 -2.05 -0.07 19.76
C GLU A 160 -2.80 0.92 18.86
N ILE A 161 -2.84 2.19 19.23
CA ILE A 161 -3.48 3.26 18.44
C ILE A 161 -2.67 3.53 17.15
N CYS A 162 -1.34 3.62 17.26
CA CYS A 162 -0.50 4.16 16.19
C CYS A 162 0.11 3.08 15.29
N LYS A 163 0.27 1.83 15.75
CA LYS A 163 1.08 0.80 15.08
C LYS A 163 0.70 0.56 13.63
N ASN A 164 -0.59 0.59 13.30
CA ASN A 164 -1.04 0.30 11.93
C ASN A 164 -0.71 1.45 10.96
N GLN A 165 -0.87 2.70 11.40
CA GLN A 165 -0.52 3.89 10.60
C GLN A 165 1.01 4.00 10.45
N TYR A 166 1.74 3.78 11.55
CA TYR A 166 3.21 3.69 11.49
C TYR A 166 3.67 2.58 10.53
N ALA A 167 3.07 1.39 10.60
CA ALA A 167 3.41 0.27 9.73
C ALA A 167 3.12 0.58 8.25
N GLU A 168 1.96 1.21 7.95
CA GLU A 168 1.62 1.67 6.61
C GLU A 168 2.68 2.63 6.07
N ALA A 169 2.99 3.70 6.80
CA ALA A 169 3.96 4.70 6.36
C ALA A 169 5.38 4.11 6.24
N LYS A 170 5.80 3.28 7.21
CA LYS A 170 7.09 2.59 7.18
C LYS A 170 7.21 1.69 5.96
N ILE A 171 6.23 0.82 5.72
CA ILE A 171 6.31 -0.14 4.61
C ILE A 171 6.14 0.56 3.25
N ALA A 172 5.34 1.64 3.16
CA ALA A 172 5.24 2.47 1.96
C ALA A 172 6.58 3.14 1.63
N TYR A 173 7.34 3.59 2.63
CA TYR A 173 8.69 4.13 2.46
C TYR A 173 9.69 3.04 2.02
N GLN A 174 9.68 1.88 2.68
CA GLN A 174 10.59 0.78 2.35
C GLN A 174 10.39 0.22 0.94
N THR A 175 9.15 0.19 0.47
CA THR A 175 8.82 -0.28 -0.88
C THR A 175 8.80 0.84 -1.93
N LEU A 176 8.91 2.10 -1.50
CA LEU A 176 8.56 3.28 -2.29
C LEU A 176 7.30 3.00 -3.11
N ALA A 177 6.17 2.87 -2.42
CA ALA A 177 4.90 2.50 -3.06
C ALA A 177 4.46 3.55 -4.09
N VAL A 178 4.33 3.14 -5.36
CA VAL A 178 4.25 4.07 -6.51
C VAL A 178 3.19 5.15 -6.35
N TYR A 179 1.97 4.75 -5.98
CA TYR A 179 0.80 5.64 -5.87
C TYR A 179 0.47 6.04 -4.44
N TRP A 180 1.33 5.73 -3.48
CA TRP A 180 1.07 6.09 -2.10
C TRP A 180 1.20 7.59 -1.91
N ARG A 181 0.18 8.17 -1.28
CA ARG A 181 0.16 9.57 -0.89
C ARG A 181 -0.01 9.61 0.61
N LYS A 182 0.80 10.44 1.25
CA LYS A 182 0.63 10.77 2.65
C LYS A 182 -0.80 11.28 2.87
N VAL A 183 -1.55 10.58 3.70
CA VAL A 183 -2.80 11.11 4.23
C VAL A 183 -2.45 12.24 5.20
N SER A 184 -3.34 13.21 5.39
CA SER A 184 -3.19 14.30 6.37
C SER A 184 -3.25 13.81 7.84
N SER A 185 -2.74 12.61 8.13
CA SER A 185 -2.50 12.13 9.47
C SER A 185 -1.13 12.63 9.97
N ALA A 186 -1.04 12.95 11.26
CA ALA A 186 0.22 13.39 11.86
C ALA A 186 1.28 12.27 11.85
N ILE A 187 0.86 11.01 12.01
CA ILE A 187 1.76 9.85 12.16
C ILE A 187 2.48 9.55 10.85
N ASP A 188 1.76 9.50 9.71
CA ASP A 188 2.37 9.19 8.42
C ASP A 188 3.43 10.25 8.08
N GLY A 189 3.09 11.50 8.35
CA GLY A 189 3.99 12.62 8.14
C GLY A 189 5.27 12.57 8.96
N GLN A 190 5.12 12.38 10.27
CA GLN A 190 6.26 12.27 11.17
C GLN A 190 7.11 11.05 10.82
N THR A 191 6.50 9.92 10.47
CA THR A 191 7.19 8.70 10.07
C THR A 191 8.04 8.93 8.82
N ILE A 192 7.48 9.54 7.76
CA ILE A 192 8.22 9.82 6.54
C ILE A 192 9.35 10.84 6.77
N SER A 193 9.08 11.92 7.49
CA SER A 193 10.11 12.92 7.83
C SER A 193 11.26 12.28 8.61
N TYR A 194 10.94 11.47 9.63
CA TYR A 194 11.94 10.76 10.43
C TYR A 194 12.75 9.77 9.59
N ALA A 195 12.09 8.97 8.73
CA ALA A 195 12.76 7.98 7.89
C ALA A 195 13.73 8.60 6.87
N VAL A 196 13.42 9.79 6.36
CA VAL A 196 14.30 10.55 5.46
C VAL A 196 15.60 10.96 6.15
N GLU A 197 15.52 11.34 7.43
CA GLU A 197 16.65 11.74 8.28
C GLU A 197 17.44 10.54 8.81
N HIS A 198 16.77 9.40 9.05
CA HIS A 198 17.31 8.21 9.71
C HIS A 198 17.29 6.98 8.78
N ARG A 199 17.71 7.14 7.51
CA ARG A 199 17.53 6.13 6.46
C ARG A 199 18.00 4.73 6.83
N SER A 200 19.15 4.62 7.50
CA SER A 200 19.75 3.35 7.90
C SER A 200 18.88 2.50 8.83
N GLU A 201 17.94 3.11 9.56
CA GLU A 201 17.01 2.39 10.43
C GLU A 201 15.84 1.74 9.67
N PHE A 202 15.68 2.12 8.39
CA PHE A 202 14.55 1.71 7.54
C PHE A 202 14.99 0.81 6.37
N GLU A 203 16.28 0.55 6.17
CA GLU A 203 16.83 -0.25 5.04
C GLU A 203 16.92 -1.77 5.27
#